data_AF-V4ZJL4-F1
#
_entry.id   AF-V4ZJL4-F1
#
_cell.length_a   1.000
_cell.length_b   1.000
_cell.length_c   1.000
_cell.angle_alpha   90.00
_cell.angle_beta   90.00
_cell.angle_gamma   90.00
#
_symmetry.space_group_name_H-M   'P 1'
#
loop_
_entity.id
_entity.type
_entity.pdbx_description
1 polymer ?
#
loop_
_entity_poly.entity_id
_entity_poly.type
_entity_poly.pdbx_seq_one_letter_code
_entity_poly.pdbx_strand_id
1 'polypeptide(L)'
;MEFTVIGAPGEGATCRLDYRAFAYAGKFVVGAPGTAVLRTGDGSAAAPEWTPEEPLPETVDPAVFADDVLAAVSFSPDRTDSACCRLRYVTVHIARRGEGLGPTLIRRTVSWLAAAGYERVRIAVNNPFAYEALYKCGFAYTGETTGIAELELERPADEPAPAHADPERYRTGLAAFRDRDPELSAAETQFLDARLDDGRGPPAASESGGDDPGGADGDDPGDDRS
;
A
#
# COMPACT_ATOMS: atom_id res chain seq x y z
N MET A 1 -2.37 -18.08 3.65
CA MET A 1 -1.80 -16.73 3.74
C MET A 1 -1.64 -16.39 5.21
N GLU A 2 -0.47 -15.91 5.58
CA GLU A 2 -0.10 -15.57 6.96
C GLU A 2 0.31 -14.10 7.06
N PHE A 3 -0.09 -13.41 8.12
CA PHE A 3 0.38 -12.05 8.42
C PHE A 3 1.45 -12.10 9.49
N THR A 4 2.57 -11.41 9.25
CA THR A 4 3.72 -11.40 10.16
C THR A 4 4.31 -10.00 10.27
N VAL A 5 4.60 -9.56 11.49
CA VAL A 5 5.47 -8.39 11.73
C VAL A 5 6.89 -8.91 11.90
N ILE A 6 7.76 -8.61 10.94
CA ILE A 6 9.16 -9.09 10.90
C ILE A 6 10.00 -8.39 11.97
N GLY A 7 9.66 -7.13 12.27
CA GLY A 7 10.21 -6.40 13.41
C GLY A 7 9.51 -5.07 13.61
N ALA A 8 9.47 -4.63 14.86
CA ALA A 8 9.02 -3.30 15.23
C ALA A 8 10.07 -2.22 14.87
N PRO A 9 9.68 -0.94 14.80
CA PRO A 9 10.62 0.14 14.53
C PRO A 9 11.77 0.16 15.54
N GLY A 10 13.00 0.24 15.02
CA GLY A 10 14.23 0.22 15.84
C GLY A 10 14.80 -1.16 16.16
N GLU A 11 14.12 -2.25 15.83
CA GLU A 11 14.63 -3.62 16.07
C GLU A 11 15.65 -4.09 15.02
N GLY A 12 15.88 -3.32 13.95
CA GLY A 12 16.90 -3.65 12.94
C GLY A 12 16.48 -4.73 11.95
N ALA A 13 15.24 -5.23 12.03
CA ALA A 13 14.77 -6.32 11.18
C ALA A 13 14.65 -5.89 9.71
N THR A 14 15.04 -6.79 8.80
CA THR A 14 15.01 -6.54 7.35
C THR A 14 14.31 -7.66 6.62
N CYS A 15 13.75 -7.33 5.46
CA CYS A 15 13.14 -8.28 4.54
C CYS A 15 13.67 -8.02 3.15
N ARG A 16 14.38 -9.00 2.58
CA ARG A 16 14.98 -8.86 1.26
C ARG A 16 13.98 -9.33 0.21
N LEU A 17 13.27 -8.37 -0.38
CA LEU A 17 12.33 -8.62 -1.48
C LEU A 17 13.08 -8.65 -2.82
N ASP A 18 12.62 -9.49 -3.75
CA ASP A 18 13.12 -9.46 -5.14
C ASP A 18 12.70 -8.14 -5.80
N TYR A 19 13.68 -7.31 -6.16
CA TYR A 19 13.44 -5.98 -6.73
C TYR A 19 12.74 -6.01 -8.09
N ARG A 20 12.75 -7.17 -8.76
CA ARG A 20 12.04 -7.38 -10.03
C ARG A 20 10.56 -7.70 -9.80
N ALA A 21 10.23 -8.24 -8.62
CA ALA A 21 8.87 -8.61 -8.24
C ALA A 21 8.17 -7.55 -7.38
N PHE A 22 8.92 -6.66 -6.72
CA PHE A 22 8.39 -5.70 -5.77
C PHE A 22 8.95 -4.29 -6.02
N ALA A 23 8.02 -3.34 -6.18
CA ALA A 23 8.35 -1.93 -6.03
C ALA A 23 8.92 -1.67 -4.63
N TYR A 24 9.84 -0.72 -4.53
CA TYR A 24 10.48 -0.29 -3.27
C TYR A 24 11.27 -1.38 -2.52
N ALA A 25 11.64 -2.51 -3.14
CA ALA A 25 12.34 -3.61 -2.47
C ALA A 25 13.56 -3.14 -1.64
N GLY A 26 14.35 -2.19 -2.15
CA GLY A 26 15.50 -1.61 -1.44
C GLY A 26 15.16 -0.85 -0.16
N LYS A 27 13.89 -0.50 0.09
CA LYS A 27 13.45 0.16 1.33
C LYS A 27 13.23 -0.81 2.49
N PHE A 28 13.11 -2.09 2.21
CA PHE A 28 12.88 -3.14 3.22
C PHE A 28 14.18 -3.72 3.80
N VAL A 29 15.34 -3.27 3.32
CA VAL A 29 16.67 -3.68 3.80
C VAL A 29 17.37 -2.62 4.67
N VAL A 30 16.68 -1.52 5.02
CA VAL A 30 17.25 -0.40 5.80
C VAL A 30 17.31 -0.71 7.30
N GLY A 31 16.40 -1.53 7.83
CA GLY A 31 16.38 -2.01 9.22
C GLY A 31 15.88 -1.01 10.28
N ALA A 32 15.88 0.29 10.00
CA ALA A 32 15.39 1.30 10.95
C ALA A 32 13.85 1.32 11.09
N PRO A 33 13.06 1.30 9.99
CA PRO A 33 11.60 1.19 10.09
C PRO A 33 11.15 -0.22 10.50
N GLY A 34 9.95 -0.32 11.08
CA GLY A 34 9.28 -1.60 11.22
C GLY A 34 8.82 -2.15 9.87
N THR A 35 8.64 -3.46 9.79
CA THR A 35 8.19 -4.16 8.57
C THR A 35 7.15 -5.22 8.90
N ALA A 36 6.03 -5.20 8.17
CA ALA A 36 5.02 -6.25 8.20
C ALA A 36 4.81 -6.82 6.79
N VAL A 37 4.47 -8.11 6.71
CA VAL A 37 4.29 -8.84 5.45
C VAL A 37 3.07 -9.74 5.48
N LEU A 38 2.55 -10.03 4.29
CA LEU A 38 1.72 -11.20 4.01
C LEU A 38 2.60 -12.26 3.34
N ARG A 39 2.53 -13.50 3.81
CA ARG A 39 3.26 -14.65 3.29
C ARG A 39 2.31 -15.76 2.83
N THR A 40 2.79 -16.67 1.99
CA THR A 40 2.12 -17.96 1.77
C THR A 40 2.04 -18.74 3.09
N GLY A 41 0.97 -19.52 3.28
CA GLY A 41 0.76 -20.20 4.58
C GLY A 41 1.54 -21.50 4.74
N ASP A 42 2.06 -22.02 3.64
CA ASP A 42 2.81 -23.27 3.55
C ASP A 42 4.30 -23.04 3.24
N GLY A 43 4.72 -21.78 3.16
CA GLY A 43 6.10 -21.40 2.79
C GLY A 43 6.43 -21.63 1.32
N SER A 44 5.44 -21.89 0.46
CA SER A 44 5.64 -21.96 -0.98
C SER A 44 5.98 -20.59 -1.58
N ALA A 45 6.60 -20.57 -2.76
CA ALA A 45 6.87 -19.34 -3.48
C ALA A 45 5.56 -18.57 -3.76
N ALA A 46 5.60 -17.25 -3.61
CA ALA A 46 4.47 -16.35 -3.76
C ALA A 46 3.86 -16.37 -5.17
N ALA A 47 4.68 -16.62 -6.19
CA ALA A 47 4.26 -16.75 -7.57
C ALA A 47 5.16 -17.75 -8.32
N PRO A 48 4.93 -19.07 -8.18
CA PRO A 48 5.84 -20.10 -8.71
C PRO A 48 5.89 -20.14 -10.25
N GLU A 49 4.85 -19.64 -10.92
CA GLU A 49 4.77 -19.57 -12.38
C GLU A 49 5.30 -18.25 -12.95
N TRP A 50 5.57 -17.25 -12.09
CA TRP A 50 6.08 -15.97 -12.53
C TRP A 50 7.57 -16.06 -12.85
N THR A 51 7.94 -15.53 -14.02
CA THR A 51 9.35 -15.41 -14.43
C THR A 51 9.66 -13.93 -14.66
N PRO A 52 10.73 -13.40 -14.07
CA PRO A 52 11.15 -12.01 -14.29
C PRO A 52 11.64 -11.83 -15.74
N GLU A 53 11.38 -10.66 -16.30
CA GLU A 53 11.84 -10.29 -17.66
C GLU A 53 13.37 -10.30 -17.75
N GLU A 54 14.03 -9.77 -16.72
CA GLU A 54 15.47 -9.74 -16.60
C GLU A 54 15.99 -10.80 -15.62
N PRO A 55 17.01 -11.61 -16.00
CA PRO A 55 17.62 -12.56 -15.09
C PRO A 55 18.39 -11.83 -13.97
N LEU A 56 18.66 -12.53 -12.87
CA LEU A 56 19.55 -11.99 -11.84
C LEU A 56 20.98 -11.91 -12.41
N PRO A 57 21.75 -10.88 -12.03
CA PRO A 57 23.19 -10.91 -12.21
C PRO A 57 23.78 -12.17 -11.56
N GLU A 58 24.78 -12.79 -12.19
CA GLU A 58 25.42 -14.02 -11.68
C GLU A 58 26.02 -13.87 -10.26
N THR A 59 26.24 -12.62 -9.82
CA THR A 59 26.76 -12.27 -8.50
C THR A 59 25.71 -12.32 -7.39
N VAL A 60 24.43 -12.51 -7.72
CA VAL A 60 23.33 -12.52 -6.76
C VAL A 60 22.77 -13.93 -6.64
N ASP A 61 22.90 -14.52 -5.46
CA ASP A 61 22.25 -15.79 -5.12
C ASP A 61 20.72 -15.55 -4.96
N PRO A 62 19.85 -16.21 -5.74
CA PRO A 62 18.40 -16.06 -5.62
C PRO A 62 17.86 -16.41 -4.22
N ALA A 63 18.53 -17.31 -3.48
CA ALA A 63 18.10 -17.77 -2.16
C ALA A 63 18.18 -16.68 -1.07
N VAL A 64 18.77 -15.51 -1.36
CA VAL A 64 18.79 -14.38 -0.43
C VAL A 64 17.45 -13.65 -0.34
N PHE A 65 16.55 -13.86 -1.31
CA PHE A 65 15.24 -13.22 -1.34
C PHE A 65 14.22 -14.04 -0.55
N ALA A 66 13.29 -13.35 0.10
CA ALA A 66 12.11 -13.97 0.70
C ALA A 66 11.08 -14.26 -0.41
N ASP A 67 11.08 -15.48 -0.91
CA ASP A 67 10.27 -15.92 -2.05
C ASP A 67 8.81 -16.23 -1.68
N ASP A 68 8.51 -16.41 -0.40
CA ASP A 68 7.18 -16.69 0.15
C ASP A 68 6.33 -15.43 0.42
N VAL A 69 6.90 -14.23 0.25
CA VAL A 69 6.22 -12.96 0.52
C VAL A 69 5.26 -12.59 -0.61
N LEU A 70 4.01 -12.29 -0.27
CA LEU A 70 2.97 -11.85 -1.20
C LEU A 70 2.87 -10.31 -1.26
N ALA A 71 3.03 -9.65 -0.11
CA ALA A 71 2.97 -8.20 0.04
C ALA A 71 3.74 -7.74 1.27
N ALA A 72 4.25 -6.51 1.26
CA ALA A 72 5.03 -5.93 2.36
C ALA A 72 4.70 -4.46 2.60
N VAL A 73 4.74 -4.05 3.87
CA VAL A 73 4.59 -2.66 4.30
C VAL A 73 5.66 -2.28 5.30
N SER A 74 6.32 -1.15 5.03
CA SER A 74 7.24 -0.51 5.96
C SER A 74 6.52 0.60 6.73
N PHE A 75 6.79 0.72 8.02
CA PHE A 75 6.16 1.72 8.88
C PHE A 75 7.12 2.28 9.93
N SER A 76 6.84 3.50 10.41
CA SER A 76 7.68 4.19 11.40
C SER A 76 6.85 5.13 12.27
N PRO A 77 7.21 5.37 13.53
CA PRO A 77 6.63 6.47 14.31
C PRO A 77 6.74 7.79 13.55
N ASP A 78 5.73 8.66 13.69
CA ASP A 78 5.86 10.04 13.26
C ASP A 78 6.96 10.73 14.09
N ARG A 79 7.72 11.62 13.46
CA ARG A 79 8.86 12.29 14.11
C ARG A 79 8.43 13.35 15.12
N THR A 80 7.20 13.82 15.02
CA THR A 80 6.64 14.92 15.81
C THR A 80 5.52 14.47 16.74
N ASP A 81 4.96 13.28 16.52
CA ASP A 81 3.88 12.69 17.32
C ASP A 81 4.14 11.20 17.52
N SER A 82 4.61 10.82 18.72
CA SER A 82 4.90 9.43 19.03
C SER A 82 3.66 8.54 19.12
N ALA A 83 2.45 9.11 19.26
CA ALA A 83 1.20 8.36 19.22
C ALA A 83 0.74 8.06 17.77
N CYS A 84 1.38 8.68 16.77
CA CYS A 84 1.08 8.47 15.36
C CYS A 84 2.12 7.55 14.70
N CYS A 85 1.65 6.56 13.94
CA CYS A 85 2.50 5.75 13.06
C CYS A 85 2.27 6.14 11.60
N ARG A 86 3.35 6.20 10.80
CA ARG A 86 3.31 6.41 9.36
C ARG A 86 3.61 5.11 8.63
N LEU A 87 2.67 4.65 7.79
CA LEU A 87 2.98 3.68 6.74
C LEU A 87 3.75 4.42 5.63
N ARG A 88 4.84 3.82 5.15
CA ARG A 88 5.80 4.49 4.24
C ARG A 88 5.80 3.89 2.85
N TYR A 89 5.97 2.59 2.76
CA TYR A 89 6.10 1.86 1.49
C TYR A 89 5.20 0.66 1.58
N VAL A 90 4.22 0.56 0.68
CA VAL A 90 3.36 -0.61 0.53
C VAL A 90 3.66 -1.19 -0.84
N THR A 91 3.89 -2.49 -0.90
CA THR A 91 4.22 -3.19 -2.15
C THR A 91 3.59 -4.56 -2.18
N VAL A 92 3.19 -5.00 -3.38
CA VAL A 92 2.59 -6.30 -3.65
C VAL A 92 3.37 -6.94 -4.79
N HIS A 93 3.55 -8.25 -4.72
CA HIS A 93 4.23 -9.01 -5.76
C HIS A 93 3.54 -8.74 -7.11
N ILE A 94 4.29 -8.41 -8.18
CA ILE A 94 3.68 -7.95 -9.44
C ILE A 94 2.65 -8.94 -10.00
N ALA A 95 2.96 -10.24 -9.97
CA ALA A 95 2.07 -11.31 -10.43
C ALA A 95 0.83 -11.56 -9.55
N ARG A 96 0.72 -10.88 -8.40
CA ARG A 96 -0.38 -11.04 -7.44
C ARG A 96 -1.17 -9.74 -7.23
N ARG A 97 -0.91 -8.72 -8.07
CA ARG A 97 -1.68 -7.48 -8.08
C ARG A 97 -3.14 -7.78 -8.46
N GLY A 98 -4.07 -6.98 -7.92
CA GLY A 98 -5.51 -7.19 -8.13
C GLY A 98 -6.19 -8.14 -7.13
N GLU A 99 -5.45 -9.00 -6.42
CA GLU A 99 -6.02 -9.99 -5.47
C GLU A 99 -6.43 -9.40 -4.10
N GLY A 100 -6.48 -8.07 -3.94
CA GLY A 100 -6.84 -7.44 -2.67
C GLY A 100 -5.80 -7.59 -1.54
N LEU A 101 -4.57 -7.97 -1.87
CA LEU A 101 -3.47 -8.17 -0.90
C LEU A 101 -3.06 -6.87 -0.19
N GLY A 102 -2.98 -5.75 -0.91
CA GLY A 102 -2.64 -4.44 -0.34
C GLY A 102 -3.60 -4.02 0.79
N PRO A 103 -4.92 -3.92 0.54
CA PRO A 103 -5.91 -3.63 1.57
C PRO A 103 -5.90 -4.63 2.74
N THR A 104 -5.67 -5.91 2.47
CA THR A 104 -5.58 -6.94 3.52
C THR A 104 -4.36 -6.72 4.42
N LEU A 105 -3.19 -6.45 3.82
CA LEU A 105 -1.97 -6.13 4.54
C LEU A 105 -2.13 -4.88 5.41
N ILE A 106 -2.72 -3.82 4.86
CA ILE A 106 -2.93 -2.55 5.56
C ILE A 106 -3.84 -2.75 6.77
N ARG A 107 -5.00 -3.41 6.62
CA ARG A 107 -5.91 -3.67 7.74
C ARG A 107 -5.25 -4.47 8.86
N ARG A 108 -4.52 -5.53 8.53
CA ARG A 108 -3.78 -6.34 9.52
C ARG A 108 -2.69 -5.51 10.23
N THR A 109 -1.99 -4.67 9.47
CA THR A 109 -0.96 -3.78 10.02
C THR A 109 -1.56 -2.73 10.95
N VAL A 110 -2.66 -2.07 10.56
CA VAL A 110 -3.34 -1.09 11.42
C VAL A 110 -3.86 -1.73 12.70
N SER A 111 -4.46 -2.92 12.61
CA SER A 111 -4.91 -3.67 13.80
C SER A 111 -3.73 -4.01 14.74
N TRP A 112 -2.59 -4.41 14.19
CA TRP A 112 -1.38 -4.63 14.99
C TRP A 112 -0.85 -3.35 15.62
N LEU A 113 -0.85 -2.23 14.89
CA LEU A 113 -0.41 -0.92 15.39
C LEU A 113 -1.30 -0.41 16.53
N ALA A 114 -2.61 -0.60 16.45
CA ALA A 114 -3.53 -0.28 17.53
C ALA A 114 -3.20 -1.10 18.79
N ALA A 115 -2.95 -2.41 18.63
CA ALA A 115 -2.54 -3.27 19.74
C ALA A 115 -1.16 -2.90 20.31
N ALA A 116 -0.28 -2.33 19.49
CA ALA A 116 1.02 -1.80 19.91
C ALA A 116 0.93 -0.42 20.60
N GLY A 117 -0.26 0.17 20.71
CA GLY A 117 -0.51 1.42 21.44
C GLY A 117 -0.44 2.70 20.61
N TYR A 118 -0.39 2.60 19.27
CA TYR A 118 -0.57 3.77 18.42
C TYR A 118 -2.03 4.20 18.39
N GLU A 119 -2.28 5.50 18.50
CA GLU A 119 -3.62 6.08 18.46
C GLU A 119 -4.04 6.44 17.04
N ARG A 120 -3.08 6.78 16.18
CA ARG A 120 -3.33 7.24 14.81
C ARG A 120 -2.39 6.58 13.80
N VAL A 121 -2.92 6.34 12.60
CA VAL A 121 -2.12 5.89 11.46
C VAL A 121 -2.26 6.88 10.30
N ARG A 122 -1.13 7.22 9.68
CA ARG A 122 -1.02 8.10 8.52
C ARG A 122 -0.30 7.43 7.37
N ILE A 123 -0.61 7.87 6.15
CA ILE A 123 0.06 7.44 4.93
C ILE A 123 -0.15 8.50 3.86
N ALA A 124 0.87 8.75 3.05
CA ALA A 124 0.77 9.62 1.89
C ALA A 124 0.83 8.77 0.61
N VAL A 125 -0.04 9.05 -0.37
CA VAL A 125 -0.14 8.30 -1.62
C VAL A 125 -0.19 9.22 -2.82
N ASN A 126 0.41 8.81 -3.92
CA ASN A 126 0.54 9.61 -5.15
C ASN A 126 -0.30 9.08 -6.32
N ASN A 127 -1.06 8.01 -6.15
CA ASN A 127 -1.90 7.44 -7.21
C ASN A 127 -3.34 7.17 -6.70
N PRO A 128 -4.35 7.29 -7.58
CA PRO A 128 -5.76 7.19 -7.21
C PRO A 128 -6.18 5.78 -6.77
N PHE A 129 -5.51 4.72 -7.23
CA PHE A 129 -5.81 3.35 -6.79
C PHE A 129 -5.41 3.08 -5.35
N ALA A 130 -4.24 3.57 -4.93
CA ALA A 130 -3.79 3.51 -3.54
C ALA A 130 -4.70 4.34 -2.64
N TYR A 131 -5.13 5.51 -3.10
CA TYR A 131 -6.12 6.34 -2.40
C TYR A 131 -7.42 5.59 -2.15
N GLU A 132 -7.98 4.96 -3.18
CA GLU A 132 -9.18 4.12 -3.08
C GLU A 132 -8.99 2.94 -2.13
N ALA A 133 -7.86 2.24 -2.26
CA ALA A 133 -7.52 1.11 -1.40
C ALA A 133 -7.47 1.50 0.09
N LEU A 134 -6.98 2.71 0.39
CA LEU A 134 -6.94 3.23 1.75
C LEU A 134 -8.32 3.64 2.27
N TYR A 135 -9.18 4.22 1.43
CA TYR A 135 -10.58 4.43 1.79
C TYR A 135 -11.29 3.10 2.11
N LYS A 136 -11.02 2.01 1.36
CA LYS A 136 -11.51 0.66 1.72
C LYS A 136 -11.00 0.18 3.08
N CYS A 137 -9.87 0.69 3.54
CA CYS A 137 -9.27 0.40 4.86
C CYS A 137 -9.70 1.37 5.97
N GLY A 138 -10.67 2.26 5.69
CA GLY A 138 -11.21 3.22 6.66
C GLY A 138 -10.38 4.50 6.84
N PHE A 139 -9.40 4.75 5.97
CA PHE A 139 -8.69 6.04 5.96
C PHE A 139 -9.54 7.12 5.28
N ALA A 140 -9.29 8.39 5.63
CA ALA A 140 -9.85 9.52 4.92
C ALA A 140 -8.77 10.53 4.54
N TYR A 141 -8.98 11.24 3.43
CA TYR A 141 -8.14 12.35 3.02
C TYR A 141 -8.17 13.47 4.04
N THR A 142 -7.00 13.96 4.47
CA THR A 142 -6.91 15.02 5.46
C THR A 142 -7.24 16.40 4.87
N GLY A 143 -7.07 16.56 3.56
CA GLY A 143 -7.02 17.87 2.90
C GLY A 143 -5.59 18.34 2.62
N GLU A 144 -4.60 17.68 3.22
CA GLU A 144 -3.19 18.06 3.14
C GLU A 144 -2.44 17.26 2.06
N THR A 145 -1.42 17.90 1.51
CA THR A 145 -0.51 17.31 0.54
C THR A 145 0.90 17.28 1.09
N THR A 146 1.62 16.19 0.86
CA THR A 146 3.05 16.08 1.20
C THR A 146 3.90 15.91 -0.06
N GLY A 147 5.14 16.38 0.00
CA GLY A 147 6.08 16.25 -1.13
C GLY A 147 5.54 16.86 -2.43
N ILE A 148 5.85 16.22 -3.56
CA ILE A 148 5.32 16.55 -4.88
C ILE A 148 4.22 15.51 -5.17
N ALA A 149 2.96 15.94 -5.14
CA ALA A 149 1.77 15.16 -5.51
C ALA A 149 1.30 14.03 -4.56
N GLU A 150 1.84 13.88 -3.35
CA GLU A 150 1.28 12.90 -2.40
C GLU A 150 0.12 13.52 -1.61
N LEU A 151 -1.01 12.82 -1.55
CA LEU A 151 -2.15 13.15 -0.68
C LEU A 151 -2.01 12.43 0.65
N GLU A 152 -2.14 13.15 1.76
CA GLU A 152 -2.08 12.56 3.10
C GLU A 152 -3.45 12.01 3.50
N LEU A 153 -3.50 10.75 3.91
CA LEU A 153 -4.67 10.11 4.49
C LEU A 153 -4.37 9.68 5.93
N GLU A 154 -5.40 9.71 6.76
CA GLU A 154 -5.30 9.29 8.15
C GLU A 154 -6.55 8.57 8.66
N ARG A 155 -6.38 7.83 9.75
CA ARG A 155 -7.47 7.34 10.61
C ARG A 155 -6.99 7.10 12.04
N PRO A 156 -7.90 7.11 13.02
CA PRO A 156 -7.66 6.43 14.30
C PRO A 156 -7.26 4.97 14.06
N ALA A 157 -6.41 4.41 14.93
CA ALA A 157 -5.92 3.05 14.76
C ALA A 157 -7.01 1.99 15.02
N ASP A 158 -7.94 2.29 15.93
CA ASP A 158 -9.00 1.38 16.40
C ASP A 158 -10.31 1.48 15.61
N GLU A 159 -10.58 2.61 14.95
CA GLU A 159 -11.81 2.82 14.16
C GLU A 159 -11.56 3.54 12.82
N PRO A 160 -12.49 3.47 11.84
CA PRO A 160 -12.40 4.27 10.63
C PRO A 160 -12.35 5.77 10.91
N ALA A 161 -11.77 6.55 10.00
CA ALA A 161 -11.74 8.00 10.13
C ALA A 161 -13.17 8.58 10.19
N PRO A 162 -13.47 9.56 11.06
CA PRO A 162 -14.79 10.17 11.15
C PRO A 162 -15.28 10.77 9.82
N ALA A 163 -14.36 11.27 9.00
CA ALA A 163 -14.64 11.83 7.69
C ALA A 163 -14.56 10.80 6.53
N HIS A 164 -14.45 9.51 6.84
CA HIS A 164 -14.41 8.43 5.84
C HIS A 164 -15.69 8.39 5.00
N ALA A 165 -16.85 8.55 5.65
CA ALA A 165 -18.15 8.50 5.00
C ALA A 165 -18.52 9.80 4.25
N ASP A 166 -17.67 10.83 4.29
CA ASP A 166 -17.90 12.12 3.63
C ASP A 166 -17.63 12.01 2.11
N PRO A 167 -18.66 12.08 1.26
CA PRO A 167 -18.51 11.96 -0.18
C PRO A 167 -17.80 13.14 -0.82
N GLU A 168 -17.91 14.34 -0.26
CA GLU A 168 -17.24 15.52 -0.80
C GLU A 168 -15.74 15.41 -0.58
N ARG A 169 -15.32 15.08 0.65
CA ARG A 169 -13.91 14.87 0.98
C ARG A 169 -13.26 13.78 0.14
N TYR A 170 -13.95 12.64 -0.02
CA TYR A 170 -13.49 11.55 -0.89
C TYR A 170 -13.25 12.03 -2.32
N ARG A 171 -14.23 12.73 -2.91
CA ARG A 171 -14.13 13.24 -4.30
C ARG A 171 -13.10 14.36 -4.44
N THR A 172 -12.92 15.23 -3.43
CA THR A 172 -11.89 16.28 -3.44
C THR A 172 -10.50 15.67 -3.60
N GLY A 173 -10.18 14.57 -2.91
CA GLY A 173 -8.89 13.91 -3.08
C GLY A 173 -8.74 13.25 -4.46
N LEU A 174 -9.79 12.60 -4.99
CA LEU A 174 -9.75 12.05 -6.35
C LEU A 174 -9.56 13.13 -7.42
N ALA A 175 -10.28 14.26 -7.30
CA ALA A 175 -10.13 15.40 -8.20
C ALA A 175 -8.71 15.98 -8.15
N ALA A 176 -8.06 15.96 -6.98
CA ALA A 176 -6.69 16.42 -6.85
C ALA A 176 -5.67 15.58 -7.65
N PHE A 177 -5.92 14.28 -7.88
CA PHE A 177 -5.11 13.50 -8.82
C PHE A 177 -5.34 13.94 -10.27
N ARG A 178 -6.62 14.11 -10.65
CA ARG A 178 -6.99 14.55 -12.01
C ARG A 178 -6.39 15.90 -12.41
N ASP A 179 -6.37 16.85 -11.47
CA ASP A 179 -5.96 18.23 -11.76
C ASP A 179 -4.44 18.42 -11.78
N ARG A 180 -3.68 17.51 -11.18
CA ARG A 180 -2.24 17.70 -10.90
C ARG A 180 -1.32 16.84 -11.74
N ASP A 181 -1.79 15.69 -12.21
CA ASP A 181 -0.97 14.76 -12.96
C ASP A 181 -1.28 14.85 -14.46
N PRO A 182 -0.40 15.48 -15.26
CA PRO A 182 -0.57 15.54 -16.71
C PRO A 182 -0.29 14.20 -17.41
N GLU A 183 0.26 13.20 -16.70
CA GLU A 183 0.72 11.91 -17.24
C GLU A 183 -0.09 10.72 -16.69
N LEU A 184 -1.36 10.95 -16.32
CA LEU A 184 -2.25 9.86 -15.93
C LEU A 184 -2.36 8.79 -17.02
N SER A 185 -2.23 7.54 -16.62
CA SER A 185 -2.50 6.40 -17.49
C SER A 185 -3.97 6.36 -17.94
N ALA A 186 -4.25 5.62 -19.00
CA ALA A 186 -5.62 5.39 -19.47
C ALA A 186 -6.49 4.73 -18.38
N ALA A 187 -5.92 3.81 -17.60
CA ALA A 187 -6.60 3.12 -16.52
C ALA A 187 -6.93 4.09 -15.36
N GLU A 188 -5.99 4.94 -14.96
CA GLU A 188 -6.23 5.95 -13.91
C GLU A 188 -7.28 6.97 -14.34
N THR A 189 -7.23 7.42 -15.59
CA THR A 189 -8.23 8.33 -16.17
C THR A 189 -9.61 7.70 -16.11
N GLN A 190 -9.76 6.47 -16.61
CA GLN A 190 -11.03 5.74 -16.59
C GLN A 190 -11.53 5.53 -15.15
N PHE A 191 -10.63 5.20 -14.23
CA PHE A 191 -10.96 5.03 -12.82
C PHE A 191 -11.49 6.33 -12.21
N LEU A 192 -10.81 7.46 -12.43
CA LEU A 192 -11.21 8.76 -11.91
C LEU A 192 -12.57 9.21 -12.45
N ASP A 193 -12.78 9.10 -13.77
CA ASP A 193 -14.05 9.46 -14.41
C ASP A 193 -15.20 8.63 -13.83
N ALA A 194 -15.02 7.31 -13.69
CA ALA A 194 -16.02 6.42 -13.12
C ALA A 194 -16.38 6.72 -11.64
N ARG A 195 -15.51 7.41 -10.89
CA ARG A 195 -15.78 7.78 -9.49
C ARG A 195 -16.30 9.20 -9.34
N LEU A 196 -15.80 10.12 -10.14
CA LEU A 196 -16.14 11.54 -10.08
C LEU A 196 -17.45 11.84 -10.80
N ASP A 197 -17.67 11.27 -11.99
CA ASP A 197 -18.80 11.62 -12.84
C ASP A 197 -20.06 10.82 -12.49
N ASP A 198 -19.93 9.57 -12.08
CA ASP A 198 -21.06 8.73 -11.62
C ASP A 198 -21.59 9.12 -10.23
N GLY A 199 -20.95 10.08 -9.56
CA GLY A 199 -21.35 10.54 -8.24
C GLY A 199 -21.25 9.46 -7.15
N ARG A 200 -20.42 8.43 -7.32
CA ARG A 200 -20.23 7.41 -6.28
C ARG A 200 -19.65 8.03 -5.01
N GLY A 201 -20.15 7.57 -3.87
CA GLY A 201 -19.58 7.90 -2.56
C GLY A 201 -18.33 7.07 -2.26
N PRO A 202 -17.67 7.32 -1.12
CA PRO A 202 -16.53 6.52 -0.67
C PRO A 202 -16.92 5.04 -0.57
N PRO A 203 -16.00 4.11 -0.84
CA PRO A 203 -16.25 2.70 -0.60
C PRO A 203 -16.50 2.44 0.88
N ALA A 204 -17.35 1.47 1.20
CA ALA A 204 -17.55 1.05 2.58
C ALA A 204 -16.23 0.58 3.19
N ALA A 205 -15.95 0.98 4.44
CA ALA A 205 -14.83 0.43 5.19
C ALA A 205 -15.06 -1.08 5.34
N SER A 206 -14.21 -1.89 4.72
CA SER A 206 -14.41 -3.33 4.66
C SER A 206 -13.83 -3.99 5.91
N GLU A 207 -14.66 -4.56 6.77
CA GLU A 207 -14.20 -5.30 7.96
C GLU A 207 -13.63 -6.68 7.63
N SER A 208 -13.98 -7.24 6.47
CA SER A 208 -13.59 -8.58 6.02
C SER A 208 -12.96 -8.57 4.63
N GLY A 209 -11.90 -9.36 4.42
CA GLY A 209 -11.19 -9.50 3.14
C GLY A 209 -11.89 -10.40 2.14
N GLY A 210 -13.16 -10.14 1.86
CA GLY A 210 -13.89 -10.83 0.81
C GLY A 210 -13.88 -10.04 -0.49
N ASP A 211 -13.43 -10.70 -1.56
CA ASP A 211 -13.54 -10.36 -2.98
C ASP A 211 -14.61 -9.31 -3.33
N ASP A 212 -14.13 -8.14 -3.74
CA ASP A 212 -14.85 -7.29 -4.69
C ASP A 212 -14.12 -7.45 -6.04
N PRO A 213 -14.68 -8.16 -7.02
CA PRO A 213 -14.00 -8.46 -8.29
C PRO A 213 -13.94 -7.25 -9.24
N GLY A 214 -14.18 -6.03 -8.74
CA GLY A 214 -14.40 -4.82 -9.54
C GLY A 214 -13.26 -3.80 -9.57
N GLY A 215 -12.04 -4.16 -9.12
CA GLY A 215 -10.88 -3.28 -9.19
C GLY A 215 -10.05 -3.52 -10.44
N ALA A 216 -10.55 -3.08 -11.60
CA ALA A 216 -9.76 -3.07 -12.83
C ALA A 216 -8.58 -2.09 -12.71
N ASP A 217 -7.40 -2.64 -13.00
CA ASP A 217 -6.28 -2.07 -13.72
C ASP A 217 -5.52 -0.87 -13.15
N GLY A 218 -4.25 -1.14 -12.86
CA GLY A 218 -3.16 -0.17 -12.78
C GLY A 218 -1.88 -0.91 -13.14
N ASP A 219 -1.74 -1.24 -14.43
CA ASP A 219 -0.44 -1.52 -15.03
C ASP A 219 0.43 -0.29 -14.82
N ASP A 220 1.54 -0.46 -14.11
CA ASP A 220 2.54 0.58 -13.89
C ASP A 220 3.41 0.63 -15.16
N PRO A 221 3.47 1.75 -15.89
CA PRO A 221 4.37 1.85 -17.03
C PRO A 221 5.79 1.80 -16.49
N GLY A 222 6.57 0.85 -17.01
CA GLY A 222 7.99 0.73 -16.72
C GLY A 222 8.70 2.08 -16.83
N ASP A 223 9.59 2.30 -15.87
CA ASP A 223 10.57 3.37 -15.80
C ASP A 223 11.39 3.43 -17.11
N ASP A 224 10.93 4.21 -18.09
CA ASP A 224 11.72 4.54 -19.28
C ASP A 224 12.56 5.78 -18.97
N ARG A 225 13.70 5.52 -18.31
CA ARG A 225 14.80 6.48 -18.22
C ARG A 225 15.95 6.00 -19.08
N SER A 226 16.00 6.52 -20.31
CA SER A 226 17.25 6.77 -21.04
C SER A 226 17.85 8.11 -20.64
#